data_AF-A0A235CB47-F1
#
_entry.id   AF-A0A235CB47-F1
#
_cell.length_a   1.000
_cell.length_b   1.000
_cell.length_c   1.000
_cell.angle_alpha   90.00
_cell.angle_beta   90.00
_cell.angle_gamma   90.00
#
_symmetry.space_group_name_H-M   'P 1'
#
loop_
_entity.id
_entity.type
_entity.pdbx_description
1 polymer ?
#
loop_
_entity_poly.entity_id
_entity_poly.type
_entity_poly.pdbx_seq_one_letter_code
_entity_poly.pdbx_strand_id
1 'polypeptide(L)'
;MKVEDYNPKAREVFGKTLIDISVAIFKGLMLLVTIVPLGFIAKATVEKGDDPLSFIEFVGSMSRDTYFMFSGLLIISFVLGHCLRKEGLKHIHESENS
;
A
#
# COMPACT_ATOMS: atom_id res chain seq x y z
N MET A 1 -10.48 26.08 -2.89
CA MET A 1 -9.34 26.85 -2.33
C MET A 1 -8.08 26.12 -2.71
N LYS A 2 -7.05 26.83 -3.20
CA LYS A 2 -5.77 26.16 -3.48
C LYS A 2 -5.05 25.96 -2.15
N VAL A 3 -4.30 24.86 -2.02
CA VAL A 3 -3.52 24.55 -0.79
C VAL A 3 -2.47 25.63 -0.50
N GLU A 4 -2.05 26.32 -1.56
CA GLU A 4 -1.18 27.51 -1.55
C GLU A 4 -1.80 28.72 -0.84
N ASP A 5 -3.13 28.79 -0.73
CA ASP A 5 -3.85 29.87 -0.06
C ASP A 5 -4.08 29.58 1.44
N TYR A 6 -3.70 28.38 1.91
CA TYR A 6 -3.87 28.00 3.31
C TYR A 6 -2.83 28.66 4.21
N ASN A 7 -3.25 28.95 5.45
CA ASN A 7 -2.33 29.35 6.50
C ASN A 7 -1.32 28.21 6.81
N PRO A 8 -0.15 28.52 7.40
CA PRO A 8 0.90 27.52 7.63
C PRO A 8 0.42 26.28 8.39
N LYS A 9 -0.40 26.45 9.43
CA LYS A 9 -0.95 25.33 10.22
C LYS A 9 -1.86 24.41 9.40
N ALA A 10 -2.73 24.97 8.57
CA ALA A 10 -3.63 24.19 7.72
C ALA A 10 -2.85 23.42 6.63
N ARG A 11 -1.76 24.02 6.12
CA ARG A 11 -0.85 23.35 5.18
C ARG A 11 -0.08 22.21 5.83
N GLU A 12 0.42 22.41 7.05
CA GLU A 12 1.10 21.37 7.84
C GLU A 12 0.18 20.16 8.09
N VAL A 13 -1.07 20.42 8.51
CA VAL A 13 -2.08 19.37 8.76
C VAL A 13 -2.42 18.63 7.46
N PHE A 14 -2.55 19.33 6.34
CA PHE A 14 -2.76 18.71 5.04
C PHE A 14 -1.58 17.80 4.66
N GLY A 15 -0.34 18.27 4.81
CA GLY A 15 0.86 17.48 4.55
C GLY A 15 0.95 16.22 5.41
N LYS A 16 0.66 16.33 6.71
CA LYS A 16 0.58 15.18 7.63
C LYS A 16 -0.48 14.17 7.19
N THR A 17 -1.64 14.65 6.78
CA THR A 17 -2.73 13.79 6.28
C THR A 17 -2.30 13.00 5.04
N LEU A 18 -1.60 13.63 4.09
CA LEU A 18 -1.07 12.92 2.91
C LEU A 18 -0.06 11.82 3.28
N ILE A 19 0.78 12.07 4.28
CA ILE A 19 1.72 11.06 4.80
C ILE A 19 0.96 9.92 5.48
N ASP A 20 -0.06 10.21 6.27
CA ASP A 20 -0.87 9.18 6.95
C ASP A 20 -1.58 8.29 5.93
N ILE A 21 -2.14 8.87 4.86
CA ILE A 21 -2.74 8.10 3.76
C ILE A 21 -1.68 7.21 3.09
N SER A 22 -0.48 7.73 2.83
CA SER A 22 0.62 6.94 2.27
C SER A 22 0.98 5.75 3.17
N VAL A 23 1.12 5.98 4.48
CA VAL A 23 1.40 4.91 5.45
C VAL A 23 0.27 3.88 5.48
N ALA A 24 -1.00 4.30 5.38
CA ALA A 24 -2.14 3.39 5.30
C ALA A 24 -2.08 2.50 4.04
N ILE A 25 -1.72 3.07 2.89
CA ILE A 25 -1.53 2.31 1.64
C ILE A 25 -0.42 1.25 1.82
N PHE A 26 0.74 1.63 2.38
CA PHE A 26 1.82 0.69 2.62
C PHE A 26 1.45 -0.44 3.60
N LYS A 27 0.73 -0.11 4.67
CA LYS A 27 0.19 -1.12 5.61
C LYS A 27 -0.77 -2.07 4.90
N GLY A 28 -1.65 -1.55 4.06
CA GLY A 28 -2.55 -2.34 3.23
C GLY A 28 -1.81 -3.28 2.29
N LEU A 29 -0.74 -2.81 1.64
CA LEU A 29 0.11 -3.65 0.79
C LEU A 29 0.79 -4.78 1.57
N MET A 30 1.33 -4.47 2.74
CA MET A 30 1.94 -5.48 3.61
C MET A 30 0.92 -6.54 4.02
N LEU A 31 -0.28 -6.13 4.41
CA LEU A 31 -1.38 -7.04 4.74
C LEU A 31 -1.78 -7.90 3.53
N LEU A 32 -1.89 -7.32 2.35
CA LEU A 32 -2.23 -8.04 1.12
C LEU A 32 -1.19 -9.14 0.82
N VAL A 33 0.10 -8.80 0.88
CA VAL A 33 1.20 -9.73 0.57
C VAL A 33 1.41 -10.78 1.65
N THR A 34 0.99 -10.53 2.89
CA THR A 34 1.18 -11.47 4.01
C THR A 34 -0.07 -12.29 4.32
N ILE A 35 -1.22 -11.64 4.52
CA ILE A 35 -2.46 -12.29 4.95
C ILE A 35 -3.09 -13.10 3.84
N VAL A 36 -3.11 -12.62 2.59
CA VAL A 36 -3.78 -13.35 1.49
C VAL A 36 -3.12 -14.71 1.26
N PRO A 37 -1.78 -14.83 1.14
CA PRO A 37 -1.15 -16.14 1.02
C PRO A 37 -1.32 -16.99 2.28
N LEU A 38 -1.17 -16.42 3.47
CA LEU A 38 -1.35 -17.17 4.72
C LEU A 38 -2.77 -17.76 4.85
N GLY A 39 -3.80 -17.00 4.47
CA GLY A 39 -5.18 -17.47 4.45
C GLY A 39 -5.39 -18.61 3.45
N PHE A 40 -4.73 -18.55 2.30
CA PHE A 40 -4.80 -19.60 1.28
C PHE A 40 -4.09 -20.88 1.73
N ILE A 41 -2.90 -20.76 2.33
CA ILE A 41 -2.14 -21.87 2.91
C ILE A 41 -2.98 -22.53 4.02
N ALA A 42 -3.50 -21.75 4.96
CA ALA A 42 -4.34 -22.26 6.03
C ALA A 42 -5.59 -22.99 5.51
N LYS A 43 -6.26 -22.42 4.50
CA LYS A 43 -7.41 -23.07 3.86
C LYS A 43 -7.02 -24.39 3.18
N ALA A 44 -5.91 -24.42 2.44
CA ALA A 44 -5.43 -25.61 1.75
C ALA A 44 -5.10 -26.74 2.73
N THR A 45 -4.41 -26.42 3.84
CA THR A 45 -4.09 -27.38 4.90
C THR A 45 -5.35 -27.95 5.57
N VAL A 46 -6.36 -27.11 5.82
CA VAL A 46 -7.61 -27.53 6.48
C VAL A 46 -8.52 -28.35 5.57
N GLU A 47 -8.71 -27.94 4.30
CA GLU A 47 -9.68 -28.58 3.40
C GLU A 47 -9.16 -29.87 2.76
N LYS A 48 -7.86 -29.95 2.45
CA LYS A 48 -7.32 -31.07 1.67
C LYS A 48 -6.49 -32.06 2.45
N GLY A 49 -5.96 -31.70 3.62
CA GLY A 49 -4.98 -32.52 4.33
C GLY A 49 -3.70 -32.79 3.51
N ASP A 50 -3.55 -32.11 2.36
CA ASP A 50 -2.38 -32.15 1.49
C ASP A 50 -1.21 -31.40 2.12
N ASP A 51 0.00 -31.73 1.68
CA ASP A 51 1.24 -31.08 2.11
C ASP A 51 1.14 -29.55 2.04
N PRO A 52 1.70 -28.82 3.02
CA PRO A 52 1.56 -27.38 3.10
C PRO A 52 2.14 -26.71 1.86
N LEU A 53 1.28 -26.08 1.07
CA LEU A 53 1.67 -25.24 -0.07
C LEU A 53 2.59 -24.12 0.41
N SER A 54 3.77 -24.02 -0.21
CA SER A 54 4.69 -22.92 0.04
C SER A 54 4.19 -21.62 -0.61
N PHE A 55 4.65 -20.47 -0.11
CA PHE A 55 4.34 -19.17 -0.72
C PHE A 55 4.73 -19.09 -2.21
N ILE A 56 5.85 -19.72 -2.57
CA ILE A 56 6.35 -19.73 -3.96
C ILE A 56 5.39 -20.51 -4.86
N GLU A 57 4.90 -21.67 -4.40
CA GLU A 57 3.92 -22.46 -5.14
C GLU A 57 2.58 -21.74 -5.25
N PHE A 58 2.15 -21.02 -4.22
CA PHE A 58 0.96 -20.18 -4.27
C PHE A 58 1.06 -19.13 -5.39
N VAL A 59 2.15 -18.36 -5.43
CA VAL A 59 2.38 -17.36 -6.50
C VAL A 59 2.50 -18.05 -7.86
N GLY A 60 3.17 -19.20 -7.93
CA GLY A 60 3.31 -19.99 -9.16
C GLY A 60 2.01 -20.60 -9.67
N SER A 61 1.04 -20.85 -8.77
CA SER A 61 -0.28 -21.40 -9.10
C SER A 61 -1.28 -20.35 -9.62
N MET A 62 -0.94 -19.06 -9.51
CA MET A 62 -1.82 -17.99 -9.98
C MET A 62 -1.97 -18.04 -11.50
N SER A 63 -3.19 -17.76 -11.98
CA SER A 63 -3.40 -17.56 -13.41
C SER A 63 -2.62 -16.33 -13.88
N ARG A 64 -2.20 -16.33 -15.15
CA ARG A 64 -1.44 -15.23 -15.75
C ARG A 64 -2.13 -13.88 -15.55
N ASP A 65 -3.44 -13.84 -15.74
CA ASP A 65 -4.24 -12.62 -15.58
C ASP A 65 -4.27 -12.14 -14.12
N THR A 66 -4.42 -13.07 -13.17
CA THR A 66 -4.37 -12.77 -11.73
C THR A 66 -3.01 -12.22 -11.34
N TYR A 67 -1.93 -12.83 -11.84
CA TYR A 67 -0.57 -12.37 -11.59
C TYR A 67 -0.36 -10.94 -12.10
N PHE A 68 -0.76 -10.65 -13.35
CA PHE A 68 -0.62 -9.30 -13.90
C PHE A 68 -1.46 -8.27 -13.16
N MET A 69 -2.71 -8.59 -12.80
CA MET A 69 -3.54 -7.68 -12.00
C MET A 69 -2.93 -7.44 -10.62
N PHE A 70 -2.45 -8.49 -9.95
CA PHE A 70 -1.83 -8.39 -8.64
C PHE A 70 -0.57 -7.54 -8.68
N SER A 71 0.36 -7.85 -9.60
CA SER A 71 1.58 -7.07 -9.79
C SER A 71 1.29 -5.61 -10.16
N GLY A 72 0.31 -5.37 -11.05
CA GLY A 72 -0.12 -4.03 -11.43
C GLY A 72 -0.65 -3.23 -10.24
N LEU A 73 -1.49 -3.86 -9.41
CA LEU A 73 -2.02 -3.24 -8.20
C LEU A 73 -0.90 -2.90 -7.20
N LEU A 74 0.08 -3.80 -7.01
CA LEU A 74 1.23 -3.54 -6.15
C LEU A 74 2.04 -2.33 -6.65
N ILE A 75 2.33 -2.26 -7.95
CA ILE A 75 3.11 -1.17 -8.55
C ILE A 75 2.36 0.15 -8.43
N ILE A 76 1.08 0.20 -8.80
CA ILE A 76 0.26 1.42 -8.74
C ILE A 76 0.16 1.91 -7.30
N SER A 77 -0.10 1.01 -6.35
CA SER A 77 -0.23 1.36 -4.93
C SER A 77 1.10 1.87 -4.36
N PHE A 78 2.22 1.24 -4.74
CA PHE A 78 3.55 1.69 -4.32
C PHE A 78 3.87 3.08 -4.85
N VAL A 79 3.66 3.32 -6.15
CA VAL A 79 3.89 4.62 -6.79
C VAL A 79 2.99 5.70 -6.17
N LEU A 80 1.70 5.40 -5.99
CA LEU A 80 0.74 6.33 -5.39
C LEU A 80 1.13 6.67 -3.95
N GLY A 81 1.44 5.66 -3.13
CA GLY A 81 1.91 5.85 -1.76
C GLY A 81 3.19 6.69 -1.70
N HIS A 82 4.13 6.47 -2.61
CA HIS A 82 5.36 7.27 -2.69
C HIS A 82 5.09 8.72 -3.09
N CYS A 83 4.25 8.96 -4.10
CA CYS A 83 3.86 10.30 -4.53
C CYS A 83 3.18 11.09 -3.42
N LEU A 84 2.23 10.48 -2.71
CA LEU A 84 1.54 11.11 -1.57
C LEU A 84 2.49 11.47 -0.44
N ARG A 85 3.45 10.59 -0.11
CA ARG A 85 4.49 10.89 0.88
C ARG A 85 5.35 12.07 0.45
N LYS A 86 5.79 12.10 -0.81
CA LYS A 86 6.61 13.18 -1.36
C LYS A 86 5.89 14.52 -1.28
N GLU A 87 4.62 14.58 -1.69
CA GLU A 87 3.84 15.81 -1.65
C GLU A 87 3.52 16.24 -0.22
N GLY A 88 3.24 15.27 0.67
CA GLY A 88 3.03 15.55 2.10
C GLY A 88 4.25 16.18 2.76
N LEU A 89 5.45 15.65 2.51
CA LEU A 89 6.71 16.21 3.01
C LEU A 89 6.99 17.62 2.46
N LYS A 90 6.71 17.84 1.18
CA LYS A 90 6.85 19.15 0.54
C LYS A 90 5.98 20.20 1.24
N HIS A 91 4.71 19.89 1.50
CA HIS A 91 3.81 20.83 2.16
C HIS A 91 4.17 21.12 3.63
N ILE A 92 4.72 20.14 4.35
CA ILE A 92 5.25 20.37 5.70
C ILE A 92 6.44 21.32 5.64
N HIS A 93 7.38 21.09 4.73
CA HIS A 93 8.57 21.95 4.59
C HIS A 93 8.19 23.38 4.17
N GLU A 94 7.24 23.54 3.25
CA GLU A 94 6.71 24.85 2.85
C GLU A 94 6.00 25.58 4.01
N SER A 95 5.45 24.86 4.98
CA SER A 95 4.82 25.46 6.16
C SER A 95 5.81 25.94 7.21
N GLU A 96 7.00 25.32 7.29
CA GLU A 96 8.07 25.73 8.21
C GLU A 96 8.84 26.96 7.71
N ASN A 97 8.90 27.16 6.39
CA ASN A 97 9.61 28.26 5.74
C ASN A 97 8.75 29.52 5.48
N SER A 98 7.48 29.52 5.90
CA SER A 98 6.50 30.59 5.63
C SER A 98 5.96 31.23 6.89
#